data_AF-A0A952HRD8-F1
#
_entry.id   AF-A0A952HRD8-F1
#
_cell.length_a   1.000
_cell.length_b   1.000
_cell.length_c   1.000
_cell.angle_alpha   90.00
_cell.angle_beta   90.00
_cell.angle_gamma   90.00
#
_symmetry.space_group_name_H-M   'P 1'
#
loop_
_entity.id
_entity.type
_entity.pdbx_description
1 polymer ?
#
loop_
_entity_poly.entity_id
_entity_poly.type
_entity_poly.pdbx_seq_one_letter_code
_entity_poly.pdbx_strand_id
1 'polypeptide(L)'
;LLVEDEWGRLIIIDELLGENISTLQFIDIVRRRLREKWKLDPMQVEWYGDIAGRQASQSDGISIINRIRQEYNINVITNKVPVLDSVGLIRELLDKDIRNQKALQVSSDAPISMAGFLGEFKMDDTGRPIKDGYYDHIHDAIRYVVWGVARQKKNNKFKVITPDY
;
A
#
# COMPACT_ATOMS: atom_id res chain seq x y z
N LEU A 1 4.22 -1.26 5.09
CA LEU A 1 5.34 -0.42 4.61
C LEU A 1 5.94 -1.09 3.39
N LEU A 2 5.97 -0.38 2.27
CA LEU A 2 6.56 -0.84 1.02
C LEU A 2 7.83 -0.02 0.77
N VAL A 3 8.91 -0.68 0.34
CA VAL A 3 10.16 -0.04 -0.06
C VAL A 3 10.51 -0.45 -1.49
N GLU A 4 11.13 0.46 -2.23
CA GLU A 4 11.76 0.18 -3.51
C GLU A 4 13.27 0.11 -3.32
N ASP A 5 13.91 -0.93 -3.85
CA ASP A 5 15.36 -1.04 -3.83
C ASP A 5 16.04 -0.39 -5.05
N GLU A 6 17.37 -0.44 -5.09
CA GLU A 6 18.18 0.16 -6.16
C GLU A 6 17.91 -0.41 -7.56
N TRP A 7 17.33 -1.62 -7.66
CA TRP A 7 16.99 -2.28 -8.93
C TRP A 7 15.54 -2.07 -9.32
N GLY A 8 14.78 -1.31 -8.53
CA GLY A 8 13.37 -1.02 -8.74
C GLY A 8 12.44 -2.16 -8.33
N ARG A 9 12.91 -3.10 -7.49
CA ARG A 9 12.08 -4.15 -6.89
C ARG A 9 11.34 -3.58 -5.69
N LEU A 10 10.08 -3.96 -5.56
CA LEU A 10 9.20 -3.56 -4.46
C LEU A 10 9.24 -4.64 -3.37
N ILE A 11 9.39 -4.22 -2.12
CA ILE A 11 9.50 -5.13 -0.98
C ILE A 11 8.53 -4.68 0.10
N ILE A 12 7.60 -5.54 0.48
CA ILE A 12 6.75 -5.33 1.66
C ILE A 12 7.57 -5.72 2.88
N ILE A 13 8.02 -4.74 3.65
CA ILE A 13 8.95 -4.94 4.77
C ILE A 13 8.28 -4.93 6.15
N ASP A 14 7.04 -4.46 6.20
CA ASP A 14 6.27 -4.38 7.45
C ASP A 14 4.79 -4.30 7.12
N GLU A 15 3.96 -4.71 8.06
CA GLU A 15 2.52 -4.56 7.98
C GLU A 15 1.93 -4.28 9.36
N LEU A 16 0.73 -3.72 9.36
CA LEU A 16 -0.03 -3.47 10.58
C LEU A 16 -1.50 -3.43 10.22
N LEU A 17 -2.33 -4.13 11.01
CA LEU A 17 -3.78 -4.09 10.93
C LEU A 17 -4.32 -3.56 12.26
N GLY A 18 -5.32 -2.68 12.19
CA GLY A 18 -6.00 -2.14 13.35
C GLY A 18 -7.39 -2.75 13.48
N GLU A 19 -7.72 -3.27 14.66
CA GLU A 19 -9.06 -3.79 14.97
C GLU A 19 -9.74 -2.90 16.01
N ASN A 20 -10.98 -2.48 15.75
CA ASN A 20 -11.81 -1.73 16.69
C ASN A 20 -11.15 -0.44 17.26
N ILE A 21 -10.32 0.22 16.46
CA ILE A 21 -9.67 1.49 16.81
C ILE A 21 -10.05 2.58 15.83
N SER A 22 -10.07 3.83 16.28
CA SER A 22 -10.30 4.96 15.38
C SER A 22 -9.11 5.15 14.44
N THR A 23 -9.36 5.69 13.25
CA THR A 23 -8.30 5.96 12.27
C THR A 23 -7.19 6.86 12.83
N LEU A 24 -7.54 7.88 13.63
CA LEU A 24 -6.54 8.79 14.22
C LEU A 24 -5.63 8.05 15.21
N GLN A 25 -6.22 7.23 16.10
CA GLN A 25 -5.44 6.38 17.00
C GLN A 25 -4.55 5.40 16.23
N PHE A 26 -5.04 4.85 15.12
CA PHE A 26 -4.24 3.98 14.27
C PHE A 26 -3.06 4.72 13.63
N ILE A 27 -3.27 5.95 13.15
CA ILE A 27 -2.19 6.79 12.62
C ILE A 27 -1.12 7.02 13.69
N ASP A 28 -1.48 7.30 14.94
CA ASP A 28 -0.49 7.46 16.02
C ASP A 28 0.32 6.19 16.28
N ILE A 29 -0.31 5.02 16.22
CA ILE A 29 0.40 3.73 16.31
C ILE A 29 1.38 3.58 15.15
N VAL A 30 0.95 3.86 13.91
CA VAL A 30 1.81 3.77 12.72
C VAL A 30 2.98 4.76 12.83
N ARG A 31 2.74 6.01 13.25
CA ARG A 31 3.78 7.03 13.42
C ARG A 31 4.82 6.61 14.45
N ARG A 32 4.38 6.04 15.57
CA ARG A 32 5.28 5.49 16.59
C ARG A 32 6.10 4.33 16.02
N ARG A 33 5.46 3.39 15.32
CA ARG A 33 6.14 2.24 14.70
C ARG A 33 7.19 2.66 13.67
N LEU A 34 6.88 3.66 12.82
CA LEU A 34 7.83 4.22 11.87
C LEU A 34 9.08 4.79 12.57
N ARG A 35 8.90 5.56 13.63
CA ARG A 35 10.02 6.14 14.39
C ARG A 35 10.81 5.09 15.17
N GLU A 36 10.14 4.13 15.80
CA GLU A 36 10.77 3.17 16.69
C GLU A 36 11.46 2.05 15.94
N LYS A 37 10.76 1.38 15.01
CA LYS A 37 11.25 0.23 14.26
C LYS A 37 12.15 0.66 13.09
N TRP A 38 11.73 1.67 12.34
CA TRP A 38 12.38 2.05 11.07
C TRP A 38 13.24 3.31 11.15
N LYS A 39 13.19 4.04 12.28
CA LYS A 39 13.88 5.34 12.45
C LYS A 39 13.48 6.36 11.37
N LEU A 40 12.22 6.28 10.91
CA LEU A 40 11.65 7.17 9.90
C LEU A 40 10.70 8.19 10.53
N ASP A 41 10.77 9.43 10.07
CA ASP A 41 9.73 10.40 10.33
C ASP A 41 8.51 10.11 9.41
N PRO A 42 7.27 10.17 9.93
CA PRO A 42 6.06 10.04 9.11
C PRO A 42 6.02 10.91 7.84
N MET A 43 6.67 12.07 7.85
CA MET A 43 6.77 12.99 6.71
C MET A 43 7.73 12.52 5.62
N GLN A 44 8.62 11.56 5.91
CA GLN A 44 9.54 10.96 4.94
C GLN A 44 8.92 9.80 4.17
N VAL A 45 7.68 9.42 4.51
CA VAL A 45 6.97 8.31 3.90
C VAL A 45 5.82 8.86 3.05
N GLU A 46 5.61 8.25 1.89
CA GLU A 46 4.41 8.51 1.09
C GLU A 46 3.22 7.73 1.63
N TRP A 47 2.10 8.41 1.83
CA TRP A 47 0.89 7.80 2.36
C TRP A 47 -0.11 7.59 1.24
N TYR A 48 -0.62 6.37 1.11
CA TYR A 48 -1.62 6.01 0.12
C TYR A 48 -2.90 5.53 0.81
N GLY A 49 -4.05 5.85 0.23
CA GLY A 49 -5.33 5.44 0.79
C GLY A 49 -6.48 5.44 -0.23
N ASP A 50 -7.62 4.93 0.21
CA ASP A 50 -8.83 4.87 -0.60
C ASP A 50 -9.46 6.25 -0.82
N ILE A 51 -10.05 6.45 -2.01
CA ILE A 51 -10.81 7.63 -2.35
C ILE A 51 -12.07 7.79 -1.48
N ALA A 52 -12.63 6.69 -0.96
CA ALA A 52 -13.73 6.74 -0.02
C ALA A 52 -13.37 7.52 1.27
N GLY A 53 -12.09 7.57 1.64
CA GLY A 53 -11.61 8.42 2.74
C GLY A 53 -11.78 9.92 2.47
N ARG A 54 -12.06 10.34 1.23
CA ARG A 54 -12.40 11.74 0.88
C ARG A 54 -13.88 12.05 1.10
N GLN A 55 -14.73 11.05 1.22
CA GLN A 55 -16.15 11.25 1.43
C GLN A 55 -16.35 11.78 2.86
N ALA A 56 -17.21 12.80 2.99
CA ALA A 56 -17.60 13.35 4.29
C ALA A 56 -18.11 12.19 5.15
N SER A 57 -17.32 11.81 6.13
CA SER A 57 -17.59 10.72 7.03
C SER A 57 -17.42 11.31 8.41
N GLN A 58 -18.55 11.37 9.12
CA GLN A 58 -18.78 11.95 10.45
C GLN A 58 -19.60 13.24 10.47
N SER A 59 -20.27 13.42 11.61
CA SER A 59 -21.33 14.40 11.92
C SER A 59 -20.94 15.86 11.73
N ASP A 60 -19.65 16.15 11.55
CA ASP A 60 -19.07 17.48 11.38
C ASP A 60 -18.62 17.79 9.95
N GLY A 61 -18.85 16.88 9.00
CA GLY A 61 -18.67 17.15 7.56
C GLY A 61 -17.22 17.20 7.08
N ILE A 62 -16.24 16.87 7.93
CA ILE A 62 -14.82 16.83 7.55
C ILE A 62 -14.45 15.39 7.18
N SER A 63 -13.87 15.20 5.98
CA SER A 63 -13.38 13.88 5.57
C SER A 63 -12.19 13.42 6.42
N ILE A 64 -12.05 12.11 6.61
CA ILE A 64 -10.96 11.56 7.44
C ILE A 64 -9.57 11.94 6.91
N ILE A 65 -9.41 12.07 5.59
CA ILE A 65 -8.13 12.52 4.98
C ILE A 65 -7.81 13.97 5.38
N ASN A 66 -8.83 14.85 5.40
CA ASN A 66 -8.61 16.23 5.81
C ASN A 66 -8.24 16.32 7.28
N ARG A 67 -8.83 15.50 8.16
CA ARG A 67 -8.41 15.41 9.56
C ARG A 67 -6.98 14.94 9.70
N ILE A 68 -6.59 13.86 8.99
CA ILE A 68 -5.22 13.35 9.02
C ILE A 68 -4.23 14.46 8.60
N ARG A 69 -4.57 15.24 7.58
CA ARG A 69 -3.76 16.38 7.15
C ARG A 69 -3.68 17.49 8.20
N GLN A 70 -4.80 17.86 8.82
CA GLN A 70 -4.84 18.94 9.82
C GLN A 70 -4.12 18.57 11.12
N GLU A 71 -4.29 17.34 11.60
CA GLU A 71 -3.77 16.90 12.90
C GLU A 71 -2.33 16.39 12.83
N TYR A 72 -1.94 15.76 11.72
CA TYR A 72 -0.64 15.10 11.60
C TYR A 72 0.27 15.68 10.52
N ASN A 73 -0.20 16.68 9.75
CA ASN A 73 0.49 17.20 8.57
C ASN A 73 0.80 16.13 7.50
N ILE A 74 0.06 15.02 7.51
CA ILE A 74 0.27 13.91 6.57
C ILE A 74 -0.62 14.13 5.34
N ASN A 75 0.00 14.10 4.15
CA ASN A 75 -0.73 14.16 2.89
C ASN A 75 -0.98 12.74 2.35
N VAL A 76 -2.24 12.29 2.42
CA VAL A 76 -2.64 10.98 1.89
C VAL A 76 -2.98 11.09 0.40
N ILE A 77 -2.19 10.42 -0.43
CA ILE A 77 -2.41 10.26 -1.86
C ILE A 77 -3.53 9.25 -2.06
N THR A 78 -4.65 9.71 -2.60
CA THR A 78 -5.78 8.83 -2.91
C THR A 78 -6.12 8.92 -4.39
N ASN A 79 -6.23 7.76 -5.02
CA ASN A 79 -6.54 7.62 -6.43
C ASN A 79 -7.66 6.61 -6.61
N LYS A 80 -8.43 6.73 -7.70
CA LYS A 80 -9.30 5.63 -8.12
C LYS A 80 -8.41 4.45 -8.54
N VAL A 81 -8.51 3.34 -7.80
CA VAL A 81 -7.74 2.12 -8.03
C VAL A 81 -8.71 1.03 -8.53
N PRO A 82 -8.70 0.71 -9.83
CA PRO A 82 -9.52 -0.37 -10.36
C PRO A 82 -9.06 -1.71 -9.75
N VAL A 83 -10.00 -2.46 -9.21
CA VAL A 83 -9.71 -3.73 -8.49
C VAL A 83 -8.96 -4.70 -9.39
N LEU A 84 -9.54 -5.05 -10.53
CA LEU A 84 -8.96 -6.03 -11.45
C LEU A 84 -7.60 -5.60 -11.98
N ASP A 85 -7.45 -4.35 -12.41
CA ASP A 85 -6.18 -3.85 -12.96
C ASP A 85 -5.07 -3.83 -11.90
N SER A 86 -5.39 -3.46 -10.67
CA SER A 86 -4.41 -3.43 -9.57
C SER A 86 -4.03 -4.83 -9.11
N VAL A 87 -4.96 -5.79 -9.10
CA VAL A 87 -4.65 -7.20 -8.85
C VAL A 87 -3.78 -7.77 -9.98
N GLY A 88 -4.11 -7.47 -11.25
CA GLY A 88 -3.32 -7.87 -12.40
C GLY A 88 -1.90 -7.33 -12.36
N LEU A 89 -1.72 -6.06 -11.99
CA LEU A 89 -0.41 -5.45 -11.79
C LEU A 89 0.41 -6.16 -10.71
N ILE A 90 -0.21 -6.46 -9.56
CA ILE A 90 0.48 -7.17 -8.47
C ILE A 90 0.91 -8.56 -8.94
N ARG A 91 0.03 -9.29 -9.64
CA ARG A 91 0.37 -10.58 -10.23
C ARG A 91 1.56 -10.48 -11.19
N GLU A 92 1.56 -9.50 -12.08
CA GLU A 92 2.68 -9.25 -13.00
C GLU A 92 4.00 -9.04 -12.23
N LEU A 93 3.97 -8.28 -11.12
CA LEU A 93 5.16 -8.03 -10.31
C LEU A 93 5.64 -9.27 -9.52
N LEU A 94 4.72 -10.14 -9.10
CA LEU A 94 5.06 -11.42 -8.46
C LEU A 94 5.67 -12.42 -9.46
N ASP A 95 5.25 -12.36 -10.72
CA ASP A 95 5.74 -13.25 -11.78
C ASP A 95 7.06 -12.75 -12.38
N LYS A 96 7.21 -11.42 -12.55
CA LYS A 96 8.34 -10.78 -13.20
C LYS A 96 9.63 -10.90 -12.40
N ASP A 97 10.71 -11.28 -13.09
CA ASP A 97 12.06 -11.29 -12.53
C ASP A 97 12.82 -9.99 -12.86
N ILE A 98 13.53 -9.47 -11.87
CA ILE A 98 14.55 -8.43 -11.98
C ILE A 98 15.80 -8.98 -11.33
N ARG A 99 16.83 -9.24 -12.15
CA ARG A 99 18.10 -9.84 -11.71
C ARG A 99 17.90 -11.14 -10.93
N ASN A 100 17.14 -12.07 -11.51
CA ASN A 100 16.85 -13.40 -10.93
C ASN A 100 16.08 -13.39 -9.60
N GLN A 101 15.43 -12.28 -9.25
CA GLN A 101 14.55 -12.17 -8.09
C GLN A 101 13.22 -11.54 -8.50
N LYS A 102 12.14 -11.83 -7.76
CA LYS A 102 10.82 -11.29 -8.07
C LYS A 102 10.78 -9.76 -7.94
N ALA A 103 10.04 -9.12 -8.82
CA ALA A 103 9.86 -7.67 -8.82
C ALA A 103 9.02 -7.18 -7.63
N LEU A 104 8.15 -8.04 -7.07
CA LEU A 104 7.53 -7.86 -5.76
C LEU A 104 7.96 -8.97 -4.81
N GLN A 105 8.42 -8.59 -3.62
CA GLN A 105 8.85 -9.48 -2.55
C GLN A 105 8.14 -9.14 -1.25
N VAL A 106 8.05 -10.12 -0.35
CA VAL A 106 7.43 -9.96 0.96
C VAL A 106 8.41 -10.44 2.02
N SER A 107 8.73 -9.56 2.96
CA SER A 107 9.57 -9.87 4.11
C SER A 107 8.85 -10.84 5.04
N SER A 108 9.62 -11.64 5.79
CA SER A 108 9.08 -12.45 6.89
C SER A 108 8.41 -11.62 7.99
N ASP A 109 8.71 -10.32 8.06
CA ASP A 109 8.09 -9.36 8.97
C ASP A 109 6.66 -8.94 8.55
N ALA A 110 6.17 -9.44 7.40
CA ALA A 110 4.82 -9.20 6.89
C ALA A 110 4.04 -10.52 6.66
N PRO A 111 3.79 -11.32 7.72
CA PRO A 111 3.18 -12.65 7.62
C PRO A 111 1.74 -12.67 7.07
N ILE A 112 0.91 -11.66 7.33
CA ILE A 112 -0.47 -11.53 6.84
C ILE A 112 -0.46 -11.31 5.32
N SER A 113 0.40 -10.41 4.84
CA SER A 113 0.61 -10.18 3.41
C SER A 113 1.10 -11.47 2.72
N MET A 114 2.06 -12.16 3.34
CA MET A 114 2.56 -13.44 2.84
C MET A 114 1.44 -14.49 2.75
N ALA A 115 0.67 -14.67 3.83
CA ALA A 115 -0.43 -15.64 3.87
C ALA A 115 -1.51 -15.32 2.82
N GLY A 116 -1.85 -14.04 2.64
CA GLY A 116 -2.82 -13.64 1.62
C GLY A 116 -2.35 -13.95 0.20
N PHE A 117 -1.09 -13.70 -0.14
CA PHE A 117 -0.54 -14.11 -1.44
C PHE A 117 -0.46 -15.62 -1.63
N LEU A 118 -0.32 -16.39 -0.56
CA LEU A 118 -0.29 -17.86 -0.60
C LEU A 118 -1.68 -18.51 -0.67
N GLY A 119 -2.77 -17.73 -0.66
CA GLY A 119 -4.11 -18.23 -0.96
C GLY A 119 -5.20 -17.81 0.04
N GLU A 120 -4.86 -17.10 1.12
CA GLU A 120 -5.88 -16.63 2.06
C GLU A 120 -6.68 -15.44 1.51
N PHE A 121 -6.10 -14.65 0.61
CA PHE A 121 -6.84 -13.60 -0.10
C PHE A 121 -7.70 -14.23 -1.20
N LYS A 122 -9.03 -14.11 -1.07
CA LYS A 122 -9.99 -14.76 -1.97
C LYS A 122 -10.78 -13.75 -2.80
N MET A 123 -11.12 -14.18 -4.00
CA MET A 123 -11.99 -13.44 -4.92
C MET A 123 -13.29 -14.24 -5.11
N ASP A 124 -14.42 -13.53 -5.24
CA ASP A 124 -15.68 -14.13 -5.62
C ASP A 124 -15.76 -14.36 -7.13
N ASP A 125 -16.84 -15.03 -7.57
CA ASP A 125 -17.08 -15.34 -8.99
C ASP A 125 -17.25 -14.10 -9.87
N THR A 126 -17.45 -12.92 -9.27
CA THR A 126 -17.57 -11.64 -9.96
C THR A 126 -16.24 -10.90 -10.08
N GLY A 127 -15.15 -11.49 -9.58
CA GLY A 127 -13.82 -10.88 -9.57
C GLY A 127 -13.70 -9.76 -8.54
N ARG A 128 -14.43 -9.82 -7.43
CA ARG A 128 -14.28 -8.91 -6.29
C ARG A 128 -13.66 -9.62 -5.09
N PRO A 129 -12.88 -8.93 -4.25
CA PRO A 129 -12.36 -9.51 -3.02
C PRO A 129 -13.51 -9.95 -2.12
N ILE A 130 -13.43 -11.18 -1.61
CA ILE A 130 -14.31 -11.65 -0.55
C ILE A 130 -13.93 -10.88 0.72
N LYS A 131 -14.89 -10.16 1.29
CA LYS A 131 -14.68 -9.32 2.47
C LYS A 131 -14.62 -10.20 3.73
N ASP A 132 -13.43 -10.38 4.27
CA ASP A 132 -13.18 -11.11 5.52
C ASP A 132 -12.75 -10.19 6.68
N GLY A 133 -12.45 -8.93 6.41
CA GLY A 133 -12.03 -7.91 7.37
C GLY A 133 -10.56 -7.99 7.76
N TYR A 134 -9.82 -8.98 7.24
CA TYR A 134 -8.45 -9.28 7.67
C TYR A 134 -7.49 -9.29 6.48
N TYR A 135 -7.62 -10.25 5.57
CA TYR A 135 -6.76 -10.35 4.40
C TYR A 135 -7.16 -9.33 3.34
N ASP A 136 -8.46 -9.06 3.18
CA ASP A 136 -8.94 -8.09 2.20
C ASP A 136 -8.44 -6.68 2.50
N HIS A 137 -8.40 -6.28 3.78
CA HIS A 137 -7.96 -4.95 4.19
C HIS A 137 -6.46 -4.71 3.94
N ILE A 138 -5.61 -5.68 4.29
CA ILE A 138 -4.18 -5.61 3.99
C ILE A 138 -3.95 -5.57 2.47
N HIS A 139 -4.65 -6.41 1.71
CA HIS A 139 -4.44 -6.48 0.26
C HIS A 139 -5.01 -5.27 -0.48
N ASP A 140 -6.09 -4.65 0.01
CA ASP A 140 -6.56 -3.35 -0.46
C ASP A 140 -5.49 -2.26 -0.20
N ALA A 141 -4.87 -2.23 0.99
CA ALA A 141 -3.79 -1.30 1.29
C ALA A 141 -2.56 -1.50 0.37
N ILE A 142 -2.14 -2.74 0.13
CA ILE A 142 -1.06 -3.07 -0.81
C ILE A 142 -1.42 -2.58 -2.22
N ARG A 143 -2.65 -2.84 -2.68
CA ARG A 143 -3.13 -2.39 -3.99
C ARG A 143 -3.05 -0.88 -4.14
N TYR A 144 -3.45 -0.10 -3.14
CA TYR A 144 -3.38 1.35 -3.21
C TYR A 144 -1.95 1.86 -3.36
N VAL A 145 -1.01 1.30 -2.58
CA VAL A 145 0.40 1.70 -2.63
C VAL A 145 1.03 1.29 -3.97
N VAL A 146 0.92 0.01 -4.35
CA VAL A 146 1.55 -0.52 -5.58
C VAL A 146 1.02 0.20 -6.82
N TRP A 147 -0.29 0.42 -6.89
CA TRP A 147 -0.90 1.16 -7.99
C TRP A 147 -0.44 2.62 -8.04
N GLY A 148 -0.35 3.27 -6.89
CA GLY A 148 0.14 4.63 -6.76
C GLY A 148 1.56 4.78 -7.30
N VAL A 149 2.47 3.95 -6.81
CA VAL A 149 3.88 3.92 -7.24
C VAL A 149 4.01 3.64 -8.74
N ALA A 150 3.30 2.63 -9.25
CA ALA A 150 3.36 2.28 -10.67
C ALA A 150 2.84 3.41 -11.60
N ARG A 151 1.82 4.16 -11.18
CA ARG A 151 1.31 5.29 -11.96
C ARG A 151 2.25 6.48 -11.97
N GLN A 152 2.91 6.78 -10.85
CA GLN A 152 3.93 7.84 -10.82
C GLN A 152 5.07 7.51 -11.79
N LYS A 153 5.52 6.24 -11.85
CA LYS A 153 6.53 5.79 -12.82
C LYS A 153 6.08 5.93 -14.28
N LYS A 154 4.80 5.73 -14.60
CA LYS A 154 4.27 5.95 -15.96
C LYS A 154 4.20 7.42 -16.36
N ASN A 155 4.01 8.33 -15.40
CA ASN A 155 3.97 9.78 -15.65
C ASN A 155 5.38 10.41 -15.69
N ASN A 156 6.34 9.82 -14.99
CA ASN A 156 7.75 10.11 -15.26
C ASN A 156 8.11 9.46 -16.60
N LYS A 157 8.52 10.26 -17.60
CA LYS A 157 9.28 9.77 -18.75
C LYS A 157 10.66 9.27 -18.26
N PHE A 158 10.67 8.24 -17.43
CA PHE A 158 11.88 7.64 -16.91
C PHE A 158 12.48 6.80 -18.04
N LYS A 159 13.41 7.40 -18.79
CA LYS A 159 14.31 6.64 -19.66
C LYS A 159 15.25 5.86 -18.75
N VAL A 160 15.01 4.56 -18.62
CA VAL A 160 16.07 3.64 -18.17
C VAL A 160 17.06 3.54 -19.34
N ILE A 161 18.20 4.21 -19.21
CA ILE A 161 19.37 3.94 -20.03
C ILE A 161 20.03 2.73 -19.37
N THR A 162 19.77 1.54 -19.89
CA THR A 162 20.61 0.37 -19.61
C THR A 162 21.93 0.55 -20.37
N PRO A 163 23.10 0.33 -19.75
CA PRO A 163 24.34 0.16 -20.50
C PRO A 163 24.23 -1.13 -21.33
N ASP A 164 24.65 -1.06 -22.59
CA ASP A 164 24.87 -2.23 -23.42
C ASP A 164 25.99 -3.08 -22.79
N TYR A 165 25.70 -4.36 -22.54
CA TYR A 165 26.71 -5.39 -22.26
C TYR A 165 26.88 -6.26 -23.51
#